data_AF-X1TW11-F1
#
_entry.id   AF-X1TW11-F1
#
_cell.length_a   1.000
_cell.length_b   1.000
_cell.length_c   1.000
_cell.angle_alpha   90.00
_cell.angle_beta   90.00
_cell.angle_gamma   90.00
#
_symmetry.space_group_name_H-M   'P 1'
#
loop_
_entity.id
_entity.type
_entity.pdbx_description
1 polymer ?
#
loop_
_entity_poly.entity_id
_entity_poly.type
_entity_poly.pdbx_seq_one_letter_code
_entity_poly.pdbx_strand_id
1 'polypeptide(L)' 'IEFNEQINLREKEIAILQPREELLHNCCSHPVQIVTPKEELSLIPLNVGCQGIDIKQNARISTLRIVKR' A
#
# COMPACT_ATOMS: atom_id res chain seq x y z
N ILE A 1 11.34 -10.73 2.53
CA ILE A 1 10.47 -10.02 1.57
C ILE A 1 10.67 -8.55 1.86
N GLU A 2 11.11 -7.79 0.87
CA GLU A 2 11.39 -6.35 1.00
C GLU A 2 10.53 -5.58 0.00
N PHE A 3 10.18 -4.34 0.34
CA PHE A 3 9.49 -3.46 -0.60
C PHE A 3 10.47 -2.96 -1.66
N ASN A 4 9.98 -2.76 -2.89
CA ASN A 4 10.78 -2.14 -3.94
C ASN A 4 10.93 -0.63 -3.69
N GLU A 5 10.05 -0.06 -2.87
CA GLU A 5 9.96 1.37 -2.58
C GLU A 5 10.36 1.71 -1.14
N GLN A 6 10.93 2.89 -0.98
CA GLN A 6 11.18 3.52 0.32
C GLN A 6 10.41 4.84 0.37
N ILE A 7 9.72 5.10 1.48
CA ILE A 7 8.96 6.33 1.69
C ILE A 7 9.75 7.25 2.63
N ASN A 8 10.09 8.45 2.15
CA ASN A 8 10.74 9.50 2.93
C ASN A 8 9.81 10.72 2.99
N LEU A 9 9.07 10.89 4.08
CA LEU A 9 8.14 12.02 4.28
C LEU A 9 8.80 13.14 5.10
N ARG A 10 8.40 14.39 4.84
CA ARG A 10 8.79 15.53 5.69
C ARG A 10 7.92 15.58 6.95
N GLU A 11 8.39 16.24 8.02
CA GLU A 11 7.68 16.30 9.33
C GLU A 11 6.22 16.75 9.27
N LYS A 12 5.83 17.54 8.25
CA LYS A 12 4.46 18.04 8.06
C LYS A 12 3.65 17.28 6.99
N GLU A 13 4.20 16.18 6.48
CA GLU A 13 3.56 15.34 5.48
C GLU A 13 3.09 14.05 6.14
N ILE A 14 1.88 13.64 5.77
CA ILE A 14 1.38 12.30 6.02
C ILE A 14 1.09 11.67 4.68
N ALA A 15 1.21 10.35 4.59
CA ALA A 15 0.79 9.62 3.41
C ALA A 15 -0.30 8.62 3.75
N ILE A 16 -1.25 8.47 2.83
CA ILE A 16 -2.34 7.50 2.93
C ILE A 16 -2.07 6.45 1.86
N LEU A 17 -1.77 5.24 2.29
CA LEU A 17 -1.59 4.08 1.46
C LEU A 17 -2.92 3.32 1.38
N GLN A 18 -3.47 3.20 0.18
CA GLN A 18 -4.78 2.60 -0.06
C GLN A 18 -4.69 1.51 -1.14
N PRO A 19 -5.58 0.50 -1.12
CA PRO A 19 -5.69 -0.46 -2.20
C PRO A 19 -5.90 0.24 -3.54
N ARG A 20 -5.29 -0.31 -4.58
CA ARG A 20 -5.58 0.11 -5.95
C ARG A 20 -6.96 -0.41 -6.38
N GLU A 21 -7.70 0.36 -7.18
CA GLU A 21 -9.05 -0.02 -7.61
C GLU A 21 -9.06 -1.35 -8.38
N GLU A 22 -8.06 -1.61 -9.21
CA GLU A 22 -7.93 -2.86 -9.95
C GLU A 22 -7.79 -4.06 -9.01
N LEU A 23 -7.20 -3.87 -7.83
CA LEU A 23 -7.09 -4.94 -6.83
C LEU A 23 -8.46 -5.25 -6.23
N LEU A 24 -9.25 -4.21 -5.95
CA LEU A 24 -10.64 -4.34 -5.47
C LEU A 24 -11.55 -5.01 -6.50
N HIS A 25 -11.42 -4.68 -7.79
CA HIS A 25 -12.16 -5.33 -8.88
C HIS A 25 -11.86 -6.84 -8.99
N ASN A 26 -10.68 -7.28 -8.54
CA ASN A 26 -10.30 -8.68 -8.47
C ASN A 26 -10.57 -9.32 -7.11
N CYS A 27 -11.51 -8.77 -6.33
CA CYS A 27 -11.90 -9.26 -5.00
C CYS A 27 -10.72 -9.38 -4.02
N CYS A 28 -9.71 -8.54 -4.18
CA CYS A 28 -8.54 -8.50 -3.31
C CYS A 28 -8.46 -7.13 -2.63
N SER A 29 -7.91 -7.07 -1.44
CA SER A 29 -7.77 -5.80 -0.71
C SER A 29 -6.70 -5.89 0.37
N HIS A 30 -6.21 -4.74 0.80
CA HIS A 30 -5.42 -4.63 2.02
C HIS A 30 -5.97 -3.47 2.87
N PRO A 31 -5.71 -3.42 4.18
CA PRO A 31 -6.11 -2.28 4.99
C PRO A 31 -5.49 -0.96 4.51
N VAL A 32 -6.24 0.13 4.59
CA VAL A 32 -5.67 1.47 4.41
C VAL A 32 -4.71 1.75 5.56
N GLN A 33 -3.52 2.25 5.23
CA GLN A 33 -2.52 2.65 6.23
C GLN A 33 -2.21 4.14 6.14
N ILE A 34 -2.05 4.76 7.29
CA ILE A 34 -1.51 6.12 7.42
C ILE A 34 -0.03 5.95 7.74
N VAL A 35 0.82 6.56 6.92
CA VAL A 35 2.28 6.54 7.09
C VAL A 35 2.71 7.92 7.55
N THR A 36 3.40 7.97 8.69
CA THR A 36 3.99 9.20 9.22
C THR A 36 5.51 9.23 8.99
N PRO A 37 6.18 10.40 9.12
CA PRO A 37 7.62 10.54 8.84
C PRO A 37 8.56 9.69 9.72
N LYS A 38 8.05 9.14 10.83
CA LYS A 38 8.85 8.35 11.79
C LYS A 38 8.64 6.85 11.66
N GLU A 39 7.74 6.42 10.79
CA GLU A 39 7.35 5.02 10.66
C GLU A 39 7.96 4.40 9.40
N GLU A 40 8.55 3.23 9.56
CA GLU A 40 8.94 2.38 8.43
C GLU A 40 7.70 1.68 7.86
N LEU A 41 7.71 1.42 6.55
CA LEU A 41 6.67 0.62 5.92
C LEU A 41 6.66 -0.79 6.50
N SER A 42 5.56 -1.13 7.18
CA SER A 42 5.31 -2.49 7.66
C SER A 42 4.77 -3.40 6.55
N LEU A 43 5.00 -4.71 6.66
CA LEU A 43 4.36 -5.68 5.78
C LEU A 43 2.84 -5.65 6.01
N ILE A 44 2.08 -5.46 4.93
CA ILE A 44 0.62 -5.34 4.98
C ILE A 44 0.01 -6.65 4.48
N PRO A 45 -0.88 -7.29 5.25
CA PRO A 45 -1.55 -8.50 4.78
C PRO A 45 -2.45 -8.17 3.60
N LEU A 46 -2.31 -8.96 2.54
CA LEU A 46 -3.20 -8.92 1.38
C LEU A 46 -4.31 -9.94 1.59
N ASN A 47 -5.54 -9.47 1.67
CA ASN A 47 -6.72 -10.32 1.62
C ASN A 47 -7.00 -10.69 0.16
N VAL A 48 -7.16 -11.98 -0.10
CA VAL A 48 -7.33 -12.53 -1.46
C VAL A 48 -8.66 -13.26 -1.52
N GLY A 49 -9.48 -12.90 -2.51
CA GLY A 49 -10.76 -13.56 -2.77
C GLY A 49 -10.60 -15.03 -3.16
N CYS A 50 -11.71 -15.76 -3.19
CA CYS A 50 -11.74 -17.21 -3.40
C CYS A 50 -11.08 -17.70 -4.71
N GLN A 51 -11.02 -16.86 -5.74
CA GLN A 51 -10.41 -17.19 -7.02
C GLN A 51 -8.87 -17.17 -7.00
N GLY A 52 -8.26 -16.60 -5.94
CA GLY A 52 -6.82 -16.37 -5.92
C GLY A 52 -6.38 -15.25 -6.88
N ILE A 53 -5.12 -14.85 -6.77
CA ILE A 53 -4.46 -13.95 -7.72
C ILE A 53 -3.00 -14.38 -7.91
N ASP A 54 -2.48 -14.16 -9.12
CA ASP A 54 -1.05 -14.26 -9.40
C ASP A 54 -0.41 -12.87 -9.37
N ILE A 55 0.55 -12.67 -8.48
CA ILE A 55 1.26 -11.40 -8.29
C ILE A 55 2.68 -11.55 -8.78
N LYS A 56 2.99 -10.86 -9.87
CA LYS A 56 4.36 -10.75 -10.38
C LYS A 56 5.17 -9.77 -9.53
N GLN A 57 6.48 -9.92 -9.56
CA GLN A 57 7.38 -8.91 -9.00
C GLN A 57 7.07 -7.52 -9.60
N ASN A 58 7.09 -6.49 -8.76
CA ASN A 58 6.75 -5.10 -9.11
C ASN A 58 5.28 -4.86 -9.51
N ALA A 59 4.37 -5.81 -9.24
CA ALA A 59 2.95 -5.56 -9.39
C ALA A 59 2.50 -4.40 -8.48
N ARG A 60 1.79 -3.43 -9.07
CA ARG A 60 1.31 -2.24 -8.36
C ARG A 60 0.00 -2.55 -7.64
N ILE A 61 0.08 -2.79 -6.33
CA ILE A 61 -1.07 -3.21 -5.51
C ILE A 61 -1.71 -2.07 -4.70
N SER A 62 -0.99 -0.97 -4.51
CA SER A 62 -1.41 0.15 -3.66
C SER A 62 -1.23 1.48 -4.38
N THR A 63 -1.98 2.48 -3.92
CA THR A 63 -1.79 3.88 -4.26
C THR A 63 -1.38 4.64 -3.01
N LEU A 64 -0.38 5.51 -3.13
CA LEU A 64 0.06 6.40 -2.04
C LEU A 64 -0.41 7.83 -2.34
N ARG A 65 -1.08 8.46 -1.38
CA ARG A 65 -1.50 9.87 -1.45
C ARG A 65 -0.85 10.67 -0.35
N ILE A 66 -0.06 11.67 -0.72
CA ILE A 66 0.59 12.57 0.25
C ILE A 66 -0.37 13.72 0.57
N VAL A 67 -0.65 13.93 1.84
CA VAL A 67 -1.45 15.03 2.35
C VAL A 67 -0.54 15.95 3.17
N LYS A 68 -0.57 17.24 2.85
CA LYS A 68 0.17 18.26 3.59
C LYS A 68 -0.70 18.74 4.74
N ARG A 69 -0.13 18.78 5.93
CA ARG A 69 -0.74 19.38 7.11
C ARG A 69 -0.43 20.87 7.20
#